data_AF-A0A183BAI5-F1
#
_entry.id   AF-A0A183BAI5-F1
#
_cell.length_a   1.000
_cell.length_b   1.000
_cell.length_c   1.000
_cell.angle_alpha   90.00
_cell.angle_beta   90.00
_cell.angle_gamma   90.00
#
_symmetry.space_group_name_H-M   'P 1'
#
loop_
_entity.id
_entity.type
_entity.pdbx_description
1 polymer ?
#
loop_
_entity_poly.entity_id
_entity_poly.type
_entity_poly.pdbx_seq_one_letter_code
_entity_poly.pdbx_strand_id
1 'polypeptide(L)' 'MPYSEASAKTSEGVNTLFQDLVNRIYAKPSLWDPDNRRHGSQMRSSSRLQLNQSKRPGLECC' A
#
# COMPACT_ATOMS: atom_id res chain seq x y z
N MET A 1 0.37 14.56 13.32
CA MET A 1 -0.51 14.12 12.21
C MET A 1 -1.57 15.20 12.03
N PRO A 2 -1.96 15.55 10.79
CA PRO A 2 -3.13 16.39 10.57
C PRO A 2 -4.37 15.66 11.11
N TYR A 3 -5.18 16.34 11.89
CA TYR A 3 -6.44 15.82 12.39
C TYR A 3 -7.59 16.60 11.74
N SER A 4 -8.66 15.88 11.37
CA SER A 4 -9.89 16.51 10.91
C SER A 4 -11.07 15.64 11.30
N GLU A 5 -12.16 16.29 11.68
CA GLU A 5 -13.43 15.63 12.00
C GLU A 5 -14.19 15.32 10.71
N ALA A 6 -14.78 14.13 10.64
CA ALA A 6 -15.62 13.70 9.54
C ALA A 6 -16.67 12.70 10.03
N SER A 7 -17.79 12.66 9.34
CA SER A 7 -18.90 11.77 9.65
C SER A 7 -19.21 10.89 8.45
N ALA A 8 -18.90 9.59 8.56
CA ALA A 8 -19.22 8.62 7.53
C ALA A 8 -20.74 8.48 7.32
N LYS A 9 -21.55 8.70 8.37
CA LYS A 9 -23.01 8.61 8.31
C LYS A 9 -23.62 9.76 7.49
N THR A 10 -23.07 10.97 7.62
CA THR A 10 -23.57 12.16 6.91
C THR A 10 -22.72 12.51 5.69
N SER A 11 -21.68 11.74 5.38
CA SER A 11 -20.65 12.00 4.34
C SER A 11 -19.84 13.28 4.51
N GLU A 12 -20.06 14.01 5.61
CA GLU A 12 -19.42 15.28 5.90
C GLU A 12 -17.92 15.10 6.14
N GLY A 13 -17.10 15.93 5.47
CA GLY A 13 -15.64 15.96 5.63
C GLY A 13 -14.89 14.75 5.04
N VAL A 14 -15.60 13.71 4.59
CA VAL A 14 -14.98 12.47 4.10
C VAL A 14 -14.21 12.71 2.79
N ASN A 15 -14.85 13.37 1.81
CA ASN A 15 -14.23 13.58 0.49
C ASN A 15 -13.02 14.52 0.58
N THR A 16 -13.13 15.58 1.37
CA THR A 16 -12.02 16.52 1.62
C THR A 16 -10.84 15.83 2.30
N LEU A 17 -11.08 14.93 3.25
CA LEU A 17 -10.02 14.13 3.87
C LEU A 17 -9.28 13.24 2.87
N PHE A 18 -10.01 12.57 1.98
CA PHE A 18 -9.39 11.74 0.95
C PHE A 18 -8.62 12.58 -0.06
N GLN A 19 -9.16 13.72 -0.49
CA GLN A 19 -8.48 14.64 -1.40
C GLN A 19 -7.17 15.17 -0.79
N ASP A 20 -7.19 15.58 0.47
CA ASP A 20 -5.99 16.05 1.17
C ASP A 20 -4.92 14.97 1.29
N LEU A 21 -5.33 13.73 1.57
CA LEU A 21 -4.41 12.59 1.63
C LEU A 21 -3.78 12.33 0.26
N VAL A 22 -4.60 12.28 -0.79
CA VAL A 22 -4.15 12.07 -2.17
C VAL A 22 -3.17 13.16 -2.57
N ASN A 23 -3.51 14.44 -2.35
CA ASN A 23 -2.64 15.58 -2.66
C ASN A 23 -1.27 15.46 -1.97
N ARG A 24 -1.24 15.06 -0.70
CA ARG A 24 0.02 14.88 0.07
C ARG A 24 0.87 13.72 -0.45
N ILE A 25 0.24 12.63 -0.89
CA ILE A 25 0.96 11.50 -1.50
C ILE A 25 1.54 11.95 -2.84
N TYR A 26 0.73 12.56 -3.70
CA TYR A 26 1.16 12.97 -5.03
C TYR A 26 2.26 14.05 -5.01
N ALA A 27 2.27 14.93 -4.01
CA ALA A 27 3.34 15.90 -3.79
C ALA A 27 4.73 15.27 -3.48
N LYS A 28 4.78 13.97 -3.15
CA LYS A 28 6.02 13.24 -2.83
C LYS A 28 6.17 12.04 -3.76
N PRO A 29 6.83 12.21 -4.93
CA PRO A 29 6.96 11.12 -5.90
C PRO A 29 7.60 9.85 -5.34
N SER A 30 8.52 9.95 -4.38
CA SER A 30 9.10 8.78 -3.69
C SER A 30 8.06 7.84 -3.03
N LEU A 31 6.85 8.34 -2.73
CA LEU A 31 5.78 7.56 -2.13
C LEU A 31 4.92 6.80 -3.14
N TRP A 32 4.93 7.11 -4.43
CA TRP A 32 4.01 6.51 -5.42
C TRP A 32 4.65 6.21 -6.78
N ASP A 33 5.66 6.98 -7.16
CA ASP A 33 6.38 6.83 -8.43
C ASP A 33 7.31 5.60 -8.35
N PRO A 34 7.07 4.57 -9.18
CA PRO A 34 7.90 3.36 -9.20
C PRO A 34 9.35 3.63 -9.61
N ASP A 35 9.62 4.68 -10.39
CA ASP A 35 10.97 5.02 -10.84
C ASP A 35 11.73 5.74 -9.74
N ASN A 36 11.06 6.62 -8.99
CA ASN A 36 11.67 7.30 -7.83
C ASN A 36 11.85 6.37 -6.61
N ARG A 37 11.08 5.28 -6.52
CA ARG A 37 11.24 4.27 -5.44
C ARG A 37 12.51 3.43 -5.59
N ARG A 38 13.07 3.30 -6.81
CA ARG A 38 14.26 2.48 -7.08
C ARG A 38 15.56 3.11 -6.55
N HIS A 39 15.59 4.43 -6.38
CA HIS A 39 16.81 5.11 -5.92
C HIS A 39 17.06 4.99 -4.41
N GLY A 40 16.04 4.61 -3.62
CA GLY A 40 16.14 4.45 -2.17
C GLY A 40 15.87 3.03 -1.64
N SER A 41 15.54 2.06 -2.50
CA SER A 41 15.22 0.69 -2.07
C SER A 41 16.47 -0.18 -2.00
N GLN A 42 17.32 0.05 -0.98
CA GLN A 42 17.98 -1.09 -0.35
C GLN A 42 16.86 -2.02 0.17
N MET A 43 16.73 -3.16 -0.51
CA MET A 43 16.08 -4.40 -0.07
C MET A 43 15.07 -4.25 1.08
N ARG A 44 13.84 -3.84 0.79
CA ARG A 44 12.72 -4.33 1.60
C ARG A 44 12.48 -5.77 1.17
N SER A 45 13.02 -6.70 1.94
CA SER A 45 12.76 -8.13 1.83
C SER A 45 11.25 -8.34 1.81
N SER A 46 10.68 -8.52 0.63
CA SER A 46 9.27 -8.81 0.47
C SER A 46 9.10 -10.29 0.78
N SER A 47 8.57 -10.61 1.95
CA SER A 47 8.05 -11.94 2.30
C SER A 47 6.76 -12.22 1.54
N ARG A 48 6.77 -12.03 0.22
CA ARG A 48 5.66 -12.40 -0.66
C ARG A 48 5.70 -13.92 -0.81
N LEU A 49 5.01 -14.62 0.09
CA LEU A 49 4.69 -16.03 -0.07
C LEU A 49 3.83 -16.17 -1.33
N GLN A 50 4.47 -16.55 -2.44
CA GLN A 50 3.74 -17.04 -3.60
C GLN A 50 3.17 -18.40 -3.21
N LEU A 51 1.84 -18.48 -3.08
CA LEU A 51 1.14 -19.74 -2.92
C LEU A 51 1.35 -20.54 -4.22
N ASN A 52 2.36 -21.40 -4.24
CA ASN A 52 2.57 -22.35 -5.34
C ASN A 52 1.32 -23.24 -5.44
N GLN A 53 0.41 -22.91 -6.35
CA GLN A 53 -0.70 -23.79 -6.75
C GLN A 53 -0.19 -24.91 -7.67
N SER A 54 0.90 -25.57 -7.28
CA SER A 54 1.38 -26.78 -7.93
C SER A 54 0.72 -27.98 -7.24
N LYS A 55 -0.57 -28.19 -7.50
CA LYS A 55 -1.26 -29.41 -7.08
C LYS A 55 -0.77 -30.56 -7.97
N ARG A 56 0.16 -31.39 -7.48
CA ARG A 56 0.23 -32.83 -7.82
C ARG A 56 0.65 -33.65 -6.60
N PRO A 57 0.03 -34.83 -6.37
CA PRO A 57 0.25 -35.64 -5.19
C PRO A 57 1.49 -36.51 -5.39
N GLY A 58 2.43 -36.44 -4.46
CA GLY A 58 3.62 -37.28 -4.44
C GLY A 58 4.29 -37.13 -3.10
N LEU A 59 4.58 -38.27 -2.47
CA LEU A 59 5.27 -38.44 -1.19
C LEU A 59 6.36 -37.39 -0.97
N GLU A 60 6.47 -36.87 0.26
CA GLU A 60 7.55 -37.24 1.19
C GLU A 60 7.41 -36.48 2.52
N CYS A 61 7.77 -37.17 3.61
CA CYS A 61 7.84 -36.63 4.97
C CYS A 61 8.82 -35.45 5.06
N CYS A 62 8.36 -34.36 5.68
CA CYS A 62 8.98 -33.59 6.78
C CYS A 62 8.20 -32.28 6.94
#